data_AF-A0AAP7W5T1-F1
#
_entry.id   AF-A0AAP7W5T1-F1
#
_cell.length_a   1.000
_cell.length_b   1.000
_cell.length_c   1.000
_cell.angle_alpha   90.00
_cell.angle_beta   90.00
_cell.angle_gamma   90.00
#
_symmetry.space_group_name_H-M   'P 1'
#
loop_
_entity.id
_entity.type
_entity.pdbx_description
1 polymer ?
#
loop_
_entity_poly.entity_id
_entity_poly.type
_entity_poly.pdbx_seq_one_letter_code
_entity_poly.pdbx_strand_id
1 'polypeptide(L)'
;MEKLPNKDQLIEHLSEKMTNQDIASVYGTTFQKIIQLIKKHNLNPNELRKVNKFIVYEHWLNNEAVYVGSGVWYRCRRYTNRRNLVHRKFMQDGNIEYKIIGEFDRLEEAKEFEVRLIRKYKQLGQAKFNKQVN
;
A
#
# COMPACT_ATOMS: atom_id res chain seq x y z
N MET A 1 -25.89 -7.68 -10.63
CA MET A 1 -25.56 -6.54 -11.52
C MET A 1 -24.15 -6.09 -11.21
N GLU A 2 -23.28 -6.04 -12.21
CA GLU A 2 -21.91 -5.54 -12.06
C GLU A 2 -21.99 -4.00 -11.92
N LYS A 3 -21.76 -3.49 -10.70
CA LYS A 3 -21.78 -2.04 -10.44
C LYS A 3 -20.38 -1.53 -10.74
N LEU A 4 -20.22 -0.76 -11.80
CA LEU A 4 -18.93 -0.13 -12.13
C LEU A 4 -18.70 1.11 -11.26
N PRO A 5 -17.43 1.46 -10.94
CA PRO A 5 -17.14 2.70 -10.23
C PRO A 5 -17.51 3.90 -11.08
N ASN A 6 -18.09 4.92 -10.43
CA ASN A 6 -18.22 6.25 -11.02
C ASN A 6 -16.89 7.03 -10.93
N LYS A 7 -16.88 8.28 -11.43
CA LYS A 7 -15.70 9.14 -11.43
C LYS A 7 -15.14 9.39 -10.02
N ASP A 8 -16.00 9.71 -9.05
CA ASP A 8 -15.56 10.08 -7.70
C ASP A 8 -14.98 8.88 -6.97
N GLN A 9 -15.60 7.71 -7.12
CA GLN A 9 -15.07 6.45 -6.60
C GLN A 9 -13.71 6.09 -7.23
N LEU A 10 -13.51 6.35 -8.53
CA LEU A 10 -12.19 6.16 -9.14
C LEU A 10 -11.16 7.13 -8.55
N ILE A 11 -11.52 8.39 -8.32
CA ILE A 11 -10.63 9.38 -7.69
C ILE A 11 -10.23 8.93 -6.29
N GLU A 12 -11.19 8.53 -5.47
CA GLU A 12 -10.99 8.00 -4.12
C GLU A 12 -10.04 6.81 -4.13
N HIS A 13 -10.38 5.75 -4.87
CA HIS A 13 -9.57 4.54 -4.96
C HIS A 13 -8.13 4.80 -5.46
N LEU A 14 -7.97 5.68 -6.45
CA LEU A 14 -6.65 6.07 -6.95
C LEU A 14 -5.86 6.87 -5.90
N SER A 15 -6.53 7.74 -5.13
CA SER A 15 -5.92 8.53 -4.06
C SER A 15 -5.47 7.65 -2.88
N GLU A 16 -6.23 6.59 -2.59
CA GLU A 16 -5.88 5.51 -1.66
C GLU A 16 -4.80 4.56 -2.18
N LYS A 17 -4.23 4.85 -3.35
CA LYS A 17 -3.13 4.09 -3.98
C LYS A 17 -3.51 2.66 -4.33
N MET A 18 -4.79 2.42 -4.64
CA MET A 18 -5.22 1.18 -5.27
C MET A 18 -4.66 1.09 -6.69
N THR A 19 -4.18 -0.09 -7.06
CA THR A 19 -3.87 -0.43 -8.45
C THR A 19 -5.17 -0.64 -9.23
N ASN A 20 -5.10 -0.62 -10.55
CA ASN A 20 -6.29 -0.91 -11.36
C ASN A 20 -6.82 -2.34 -11.13
N GLN A 21 -5.95 -3.27 -10.73
CA GLN A 21 -6.34 -4.65 -10.38
C GLN A 21 -7.09 -4.71 -9.06
N ASP A 22 -6.66 -3.93 -8.06
CA ASP A 22 -7.37 -3.85 -6.77
C ASP A 22 -8.79 -3.29 -6.99
N ILE A 23 -8.90 -2.18 -7.76
CA ILE A 23 -10.19 -1.56 -8.08
C ILE A 23 -11.06 -2.57 -8.85
N ALA A 24 -10.50 -3.26 -9.83
CA ALA A 24 -11.23 -4.27 -10.60
C ALA A 24 -11.82 -5.36 -9.70
N SER A 25 -11.05 -5.81 -8.71
CA SER A 25 -11.48 -6.84 -7.75
C SER A 25 -12.64 -6.37 -6.87
N VAL A 26 -12.64 -5.12 -6.41
CA VAL A 26 -13.74 -4.53 -5.61
C VAL A 26 -15.07 -4.55 -6.37
N TYR A 27 -15.04 -4.30 -7.67
CA TYR A 27 -16.25 -4.19 -8.50
C TYR A 27 -16.58 -5.44 -9.31
N GLY A 28 -15.82 -6.52 -9.14
CA GLY A 28 -16.02 -7.77 -9.88
C GLY A 28 -15.84 -7.63 -11.40
N THR A 29 -14.95 -6.73 -11.83
CA THR A 29 -14.69 -6.39 -13.25
C THR A 29 -13.24 -6.72 -13.64
N THR A 30 -12.84 -6.38 -14.87
CA THR A 30 -11.46 -6.53 -15.38
C THR A 30 -10.62 -5.26 -15.21
N PHE A 31 -9.29 -5.42 -15.15
CA PHE A 31 -8.37 -4.28 -15.10
C PHE A 31 -8.45 -3.40 -16.36
N GLN A 32 -8.72 -4.00 -17.52
CA GLN A 32 -8.89 -3.27 -18.78
C GLN A 32 -10.10 -2.34 -18.71
N LYS A 33 -11.19 -2.78 -18.06
CA LYS A 33 -12.37 -1.95 -17.86
C LYS A 33 -12.07 -0.74 -16.98
N ILE A 34 -11.30 -0.91 -15.91
CA ILE A 34 -10.86 0.20 -15.07
C ILE A 34 -10.00 1.19 -15.86
N ILE A 35 -9.08 0.73 -16.70
CA ILE A 35 -8.28 1.59 -17.59
C ILE A 35 -9.19 2.40 -18.53
N GLN A 36 -10.21 1.76 -19.13
CA GLN A 36 -11.15 2.45 -20.00
C GLN A 36 -11.94 3.53 -19.26
N LEU A 37 -12.40 3.25 -18.03
CA LEU A 37 -13.14 4.22 -17.21
C LEU A 37 -12.28 5.41 -16.80
N ILE A 38 -11.02 5.17 -16.40
CA ILE A 38 -10.04 6.23 -16.10
C ILE A 38 -9.86 7.16 -17.30
N LYS A 39 -9.68 6.59 -18.51
CA LYS A 39 -9.55 7.36 -19.76
C LYS A 39 -10.82 8.13 -20.08
N LYS A 40 -11.99 7.48 -19.95
CA LYS A 40 -13.31 8.11 -20.17
C LYS A 40 -13.52 9.34 -19.30
N HIS A 41 -13.03 9.31 -18.06
CA HIS A 41 -13.15 10.42 -17.11
C HIS A 41 -11.98 11.40 -17.13
N ASN A 42 -11.02 11.23 -18.06
CA ASN A 42 -9.81 12.05 -18.18
C ASN A 42 -9.04 12.18 -16.85
N LEU A 43 -8.93 11.10 -16.09
CA LEU A 43 -8.20 11.07 -14.83
C LEU A 43 -6.73 10.76 -15.09
N ASN A 44 -5.82 11.41 -14.34
CA ASN A 44 -4.40 11.07 -14.32
C ASN A 44 -4.09 10.19 -13.09
N PRO A 45 -3.90 8.87 -13.25
CA PRO A 45 -3.66 7.99 -12.12
C PRO A 45 -2.33 8.25 -11.42
N ASN A 46 -1.33 8.80 -12.12
CA ASN A 46 -0.02 9.06 -11.53
C ASN A 46 -0.09 10.23 -10.54
N GLU A 47 -0.83 11.27 -10.90
CA GLU A 47 -1.09 12.42 -10.02
C GLU A 47 -1.94 12.01 -8.82
N LEU A 48 -3.06 11.31 -9.04
CA LEU A 48 -3.95 10.88 -7.96
C LEU A 48 -3.25 9.94 -6.97
N ARG A 49 -2.47 8.97 -7.47
CA ARG A 49 -1.66 8.10 -6.61
C ARG A 49 -0.47 8.80 -5.96
N LYS A 50 -0.09 9.99 -6.45
CA LYS A 50 1.12 10.71 -6.06
C LYS A 50 2.37 9.85 -6.19
N VAL A 51 2.58 9.27 -7.38
CA VAL A 51 3.62 8.26 -7.62
C VAL A 51 5.06 8.77 -7.42
N ASN A 52 5.25 10.09 -7.40
CA ASN A 52 6.49 10.78 -7.13
C ASN A 52 6.83 10.90 -5.64
N LYS A 53 5.87 10.67 -4.73
CA LYS A 53 6.10 10.69 -3.28
C LYS A 53 6.64 9.35 -2.79
N PHE A 54 7.40 9.41 -1.72
CA PHE A 54 7.69 8.24 -0.89
C PHE A 54 6.56 8.03 0.11
N ILE A 55 6.24 6.78 0.39
CA ILE A 55 5.25 6.40 1.39
C ILE A 55 5.93 5.68 2.55
N VAL A 56 5.33 5.79 3.73
CA VAL A 56 5.54 4.86 4.82
C VAL A 56 4.26 4.07 5.00
N TYR A 57 4.40 2.75 5.14
CA TYR A 57 3.29 1.83 5.22
C TYR A 57 3.51 0.77 6.31
N GLU A 58 2.40 0.23 6.77
CA GLU A 58 2.31 -0.85 7.73
C GLU A 58 1.71 -2.08 7.07
N HIS A 59 2.13 -3.24 7.54
CA HIS A 59 1.44 -4.50 7.31
C HIS A 59 0.82 -4.98 8.61
N TRP A 60 -0.44 -5.34 8.53
CA TRP A 60 -1.25 -5.77 9.65
C TRP A 60 -1.65 -7.24 9.48
N LEU A 61 -1.55 -7.98 10.56
CA LEU A 61 -2.01 -9.36 10.68
C LEU A 61 -2.71 -9.50 12.03
N ASN A 62 -3.96 -9.97 12.04
CA ASN A 62 -4.75 -10.15 13.27
C ASN A 62 -4.77 -8.90 14.18
N ASN A 63 -5.01 -7.72 13.60
CA ASN A 63 -4.99 -6.43 14.30
C ASN A 63 -3.64 -6.05 14.97
N GLU A 64 -2.52 -6.66 14.56
CA GLU A 64 -1.17 -6.26 14.97
C GLU A 64 -0.37 -5.70 13.80
N ALA A 65 0.33 -4.59 14.00
CA ALA A 65 1.32 -4.10 13.05
C ALA A 65 2.55 -5.01 13.05
N VAL A 66 2.65 -5.93 12.09
CA VAL A 66 3.73 -6.93 12.04
C VAL A 66 4.95 -6.47 11.25
N TYR A 67 4.79 -5.47 10.39
CA TYR A 67 5.89 -4.86 9.64
C TYR A 67 5.62 -3.39 9.32
N VAL A 68 6.65 -2.55 9.37
CA VAL A 68 6.67 -1.18 8.85
C VAL A 68 7.71 -1.10 7.73
N GLY A 69 7.43 -0.36 6.67
CA GLY A 69 8.42 -0.08 5.64
C GLY A 69 8.19 1.26 4.95
N SER A 70 9.22 1.75 4.28
CA SER A 70 9.13 2.89 3.37
C SER A 70 9.44 2.52 1.92
N GLY A 71 9.06 3.40 0.99
CA GLY A 71 9.43 3.31 -0.42
C GLY A 71 8.46 4.01 -1.36
N VAL A 72 8.52 3.70 -2.65
CA VAL A 72 7.55 4.20 -3.64
C VAL A 72 6.15 3.61 -3.43
N TRP A 73 5.13 4.25 -4.00
CA TRP A 73 3.70 3.99 -3.72
C TRP A 73 3.23 2.52 -3.77
N TYR A 74 3.80 1.67 -4.63
CA TYR A 74 3.42 0.27 -4.76
C TYR A 74 4.25 -0.69 -3.88
N ARG A 75 5.25 -0.17 -3.15
CA ARG A 75 6.23 -0.98 -2.41
C ARG A 75 5.58 -1.84 -1.32
N CYS A 76 4.49 -1.38 -0.72
CA CYS A 76 3.72 -2.15 0.26
C CYS A 76 3.31 -3.52 -0.29
N ARG A 77 2.86 -3.60 -1.54
CA ARG A 77 2.33 -4.83 -2.18
C ARG A 77 3.40 -5.83 -2.62
N ARG A 78 4.67 -5.43 -2.72
CA ARG A 78 5.73 -6.27 -3.31
C ARG A 78 6.30 -7.28 -2.31
N TYR A 79 5.81 -8.52 -2.35
CA TYR A 79 6.28 -9.61 -1.47
C TYR A 79 7.64 -10.18 -1.87
N THR A 80 8.01 -10.16 -3.15
CA THR A 80 9.22 -10.81 -3.68
C THR A 80 10.53 -10.31 -3.07
N ASN A 81 10.54 -9.08 -2.56
CA ASN A 81 11.71 -8.46 -1.94
C ASN A 81 11.76 -8.63 -0.40
N ARG A 82 10.78 -9.32 0.21
CA ARG A 82 10.75 -9.52 1.67
C ARG A 82 11.72 -10.62 2.06
N ARG A 83 12.62 -10.32 3.01
CA ARG A 83 13.64 -11.28 3.49
C ARG A 83 13.06 -12.30 4.46
N ASN A 84 12.07 -11.92 5.26
CA ASN A 84 11.38 -12.83 6.17
C ASN A 84 10.41 -13.72 5.37
N LEU A 85 10.63 -15.03 5.38
CA LEU A 85 9.85 -16.01 4.60
C LEU A 85 8.41 -16.12 5.08
N VAL A 86 8.18 -16.02 6.39
CA VAL A 86 6.82 -16.06 6.99
C VAL A 86 6.03 -14.83 6.55
N HIS A 87 6.65 -13.65 6.65
CA HIS A 87 6.06 -12.41 6.15
C HIS A 87 5.74 -12.48 4.66
N ARG A 88 6.68 -12.99 3.85
CA ARG A 88 6.51 -13.17 2.42
C ARG A 88 5.30 -14.06 2.10
N LYS A 89 5.18 -15.19 2.82
CA LYS A 89 4.07 -16.13 2.65
C LYS A 89 2.72 -15.49 2.96
N PHE A 90 2.60 -14.80 4.11
CA PHE A 90 1.35 -14.11 4.44
C PHE A 90 0.95 -13.05 3.40
N MET A 91 1.91 -12.30 2.85
CA MET A 91 1.61 -11.36 1.76
C MET A 91 1.17 -12.06 0.48
N GLN A 92 1.81 -13.18 0.13
CA GLN A 92 1.47 -13.95 -1.07
C GLN A 92 0.07 -14.58 -0.97
N ASP A 93 -0.29 -15.06 0.22
CA ASP A 93 -1.58 -15.70 0.49
C ASP A 93 -2.72 -14.66 0.67
N GLY A 94 -2.43 -13.36 0.61
CA GLY A 94 -3.42 -12.30 0.78
C GLY A 94 -3.87 -12.05 2.23
N ASN A 95 -3.13 -12.59 3.21
CA ASN A 95 -3.46 -12.52 4.64
C ASN A 95 -2.93 -11.26 5.35
N ILE A 96 -2.38 -10.32 4.59
CA ILE A 96 -1.82 -9.07 5.13
C ILE A 96 -2.66 -7.90 4.66
N GLU A 97 -3.15 -7.13 5.62
CA GLU A 97 -3.69 -5.80 5.35
C GLU A 97 -2.54 -4.80 5.27
N TYR A 98 -2.61 -3.85 4.33
CA TYR A 98 -1.64 -2.78 4.23
C TYR A 98 -2.31 -1.45 4.55
N LYS A 99 -1.61 -0.59 5.28
CA LYS A 99 -2.05 0.78 5.57
C LYS A 99 -0.94 1.76 5.22
N ILE A 100 -1.26 2.79 4.45
CA ILE A 100 -0.33 3.90 4.20
C ILE A 100 -0.57 4.93 5.30
N ILE A 101 0.51 5.31 5.98
CA ILE A 101 0.45 6.14 7.19
C ILE A 101 1.20 7.46 7.05
N GLY A 102 1.89 7.66 5.93
CA GLY A 102 2.57 8.91 5.63
C GLY A 102 3.02 8.98 4.17
N GLU A 103 3.07 10.20 3.66
CA GLU A 103 3.60 10.56 2.34
C GLU A 103 4.67 11.63 2.51
N PHE A 104 5.79 11.49 1.80
CA PHE A 104 6.97 12.31 1.96
C PHE A 104 7.56 12.67 0.58
N ASP A 105 8.13 13.85 0.48
CA ASP A 105 8.86 14.29 -0.72
C ASP A 105 10.25 13.69 -0.81
N ARG A 106 10.88 13.45 0.35
CA ARG A 106 12.25 12.95 0.44
C ARG A 106 12.28 11.55 1.06
N LEU A 107 13.16 10.71 0.54
CA LEU A 107 13.31 9.34 1.02
C LEU A 107 13.84 9.33 2.47
N GLU A 108 14.71 10.27 2.80
CA GLU A 108 15.32 10.43 4.12
C GLU A 108 14.24 10.65 5.19
N GLU A 109 13.29 11.55 4.94
CA GLU A 109 12.16 11.82 5.86
C GLU A 109 11.28 10.58 6.06
N ALA A 110 10.98 9.85 4.97
CA ALA A 110 10.21 8.61 5.04
C ALA A 110 10.94 7.55 5.86
N LYS A 111 12.27 7.42 5.70
CA LYS A 111 13.10 6.48 6.48
C LYS A 111 13.18 6.87 7.96
N GLU A 112 13.33 8.15 8.28
CA GLU A 112 13.33 8.62 9.67
C GLU A 112 11.98 8.35 10.35
N PHE A 113 10.88 8.57 9.65
CA PHE A 113 9.54 8.23 10.14
C PHE A 113 9.36 6.71 10.31
N GLU A 114 9.78 5.90 9.34
CA GLU A 114 9.80 4.44 9.43
C GLU A 114 10.55 3.97 10.68
N VAL A 115 11.78 4.44 10.91
CA VAL A 115 12.60 4.03 12.07
C VAL A 115 11.91 4.39 13.39
N ARG A 116 11.35 5.60 13.51
CA ARG A 116 10.60 6.01 14.72
C ARG A 116 9.43 5.09 15.01
N LEU A 117 8.67 4.70 13.98
CA LEU A 117 7.54 3.79 14.14
C LEU A 117 7.95 2.37 14.48
N ILE A 118 9.00 1.85 13.86
CA ILE A 118 9.52 0.52 14.21
C ILE A 118 9.93 0.50 15.69
N ARG A 119 10.63 1.55 16.18
CA ARG A 119 11.00 1.65 17.60
C ARG A 119 9.76 1.67 18.50
N LYS A 120 8.76 2.48 18.16
CA LYS A 120 7.47 2.54 18.89
C LYS A 120 6.77 1.18 18.93
N TYR A 121 6.62 0.50 17.79
CA TYR A 121 5.92 -0.78 17.73
C TYR A 121 6.70 -1.92 18.40
N LYS A 122 8.04 -1.92 18.33
CA LYS A 122 8.85 -2.91 19.04
C LYS A 122 8.70 -2.81 20.56
N GLN A 123 8.54 -1.61 21.11
CA GLN A 123 8.23 -1.42 22.54
C GLN A 123 6.89 -2.05 22.95
N LEU A 124 5.96 -2.22 22.00
CA LEU A 124 4.66 -2.86 22.20
C LEU A 124 4.68 -4.37 21.84
N GLY A 125 5.85 -4.96 21.58
CA GLY A 125 5.96 -6.35 21.11
C GLY A 125 5.52 -6.58 19.66
N GLN A 126 5.31 -5.50 18.90
CA GLN A 126 4.90 -5.50 17.50
C GLN A 126 6.11 -5.34 16.55
N ALA A 127 5.85 -5.12 15.25
CA ALA A 127 6.85 -5.03 14.18
C ALA A 127 7.79 -6.25 14.13
N LYS A 128 7.24 -7.44 14.39
CA LYS A 128 7.94 -8.72 14.53
C LYS A 128 8.79 -9.09 13.30
N PHE A 129 8.39 -8.64 12.11
CA PHE A 129 9.12 -8.91 10.87
C PHE A 129 10.17 -7.84 10.52
N ASN A 130 10.21 -6.70 11.23
CA ASN A 130 11.29 -5.73 11.08
C ASN A 130 12.55 -6.22 11.78
N LYS A 131 13.70 -6.08 11.11
CA LYS A 131 15.01 -6.27 11.75
C LYS A 131 15.15 -5.33 12.95
N GLN A 132 16.05 -5.67 13.88
CA GLN A 132 16.47 -4.69 14.88
C GLN A 132 16.99 -3.45 14.16
N VAL A 133 16.46 -2.32 14.57
CA VAL A 133 16.92 -0.99 14.19
C VAL A 133 17.73 -0.50 15.38
N ASN A 134 19.02 -0.31 15.16
CA ASN A 134 19.90 0.31 16.15
C ASN A 134 19.55 1.80 16.30
#